data_AF-A0A1G6V4I7-F1
#
_entry.id   AF-A0A1G6V4I7-F1
#
_cell.length_a   1.000
_cell.length_b   1.000
_cell.length_c   1.000
_cell.angle_alpha   90.00
_cell.angle_beta   90.00
_cell.angle_gamma   90.00
#
_symmetry.space_group_name_H-M   'P 1'
#
loop_
_entity.id
_entity.type
_entity.pdbx_description
1 polymer ?
#
loop_
_entity_poly.entity_id
_entity_poly.type
_entity_poly.pdbx_seq_one_letter_code
_entity_poly.pdbx_strand_id
1 'polypeptide(L)'
;MSRTVRLLTAGAALTLAVHMAPAAVAAEAAACGVTASNRDKSVYGQYFLRDVNLRNGPAWECDITNTATPVNQVDYYCTTDGFTYLRTASTKYGWVYNGYLKDGGSTIPC
;
A
#
# COMPACT_ATOMS: atom_id res chain seq x y z
N MET A 1 27.39 -67.24 -43.15
CA MET A 1 26.10 -66.73 -42.65
C MET A 1 26.35 -66.13 -41.28
N SER A 2 26.00 -64.91 -40.88
CA SER A 2 25.45 -63.71 -41.50
C SER A 2 25.76 -62.56 -40.52
N ARG A 3 25.99 -61.37 -41.08
CA ARG A 3 26.24 -60.08 -40.42
C ARG A 3 25.23 -59.78 -39.30
N THR A 4 25.61 -59.01 -38.27
CA THR A 4 24.97 -57.70 -38.00
C THR A 4 25.79 -56.85 -37.02
N VAL A 5 26.12 -55.62 -37.45
CA VAL A 5 26.62 -54.50 -36.64
C VAL A 5 25.40 -53.78 -36.03
N ARG A 6 25.45 -53.33 -34.77
CA ARG A 6 24.48 -52.37 -34.22
C ARG A 6 25.19 -51.20 -33.52
N LEU A 7 25.21 -50.06 -34.21
CA LEU A 7 25.34 -48.72 -33.63
C LEU A 7 24.08 -48.37 -32.83
N LEU A 8 24.23 -47.75 -31.66
CA LEU A 8 23.19 -46.93 -30.99
C LEU A 8 23.91 -45.84 -30.17
N THR A 9 24.16 -44.66 -30.77
CA THR A 9 23.49 -43.36 -30.48
C THR A 9 23.63 -42.86 -29.04
N ALA A 10 24.55 -41.92 -28.83
CA ALA A 10 24.65 -41.08 -27.63
C ALA A 10 23.54 -40.02 -27.63
N GLY A 11 22.64 -40.06 -26.65
CA GLY A 11 21.62 -39.03 -26.42
C GLY A 11 22.13 -37.96 -25.47
N ALA A 12 22.33 -36.74 -25.97
CA ALA A 12 22.57 -35.57 -25.14
C ALA A 12 21.22 -35.05 -24.62
N ALA A 13 20.99 -35.14 -23.31
CA ALA A 13 19.82 -34.55 -22.66
C ALA A 13 20.06 -33.04 -22.43
N LEU A 14 19.38 -32.18 -23.19
CA LEU A 14 19.28 -30.75 -22.89
C LEU A 14 18.30 -30.56 -21.72
N THR A 15 18.79 -30.07 -20.58
CA THR A 15 17.95 -29.58 -19.48
C THR A 15 17.41 -28.19 -19.85
N LEU A 16 16.12 -28.09 -20.17
CA LEU A 16 15.44 -26.79 -20.26
C LEU A 16 15.23 -26.23 -18.84
N ALA A 17 16.02 -25.22 -18.46
CA ALA A 17 15.74 -24.41 -17.29
C ALA A 17 14.58 -23.45 -17.60
N VAL A 18 13.36 -23.83 -17.21
CA VAL A 18 12.20 -22.93 -17.22
C VAL A 18 12.44 -21.85 -16.18
N HIS A 19 12.83 -20.66 -16.63
CA HIS A 19 12.86 -19.47 -15.80
C HIS A 19 11.41 -19.03 -15.58
N MET A 20 10.83 -19.40 -14.44
CA MET A 20 9.58 -18.80 -14.01
C MET A 20 9.83 -17.34 -13.64
N ALA A 21 9.36 -16.43 -14.49
CA ALA A 21 9.30 -15.01 -14.15
C ALA A 21 8.37 -14.85 -12.92
N PRO A 22 8.72 -14.01 -11.93
CA PRO A 22 7.82 -13.72 -10.84
C PRO A 22 6.55 -13.06 -11.39
N ALA A 23 5.39 -13.64 -11.09
CA ALA A 23 4.12 -13.00 -11.37
C ALA A 23 4.04 -11.72 -10.52
N ALA A 24 3.91 -10.57 -11.18
CA ALA A 24 3.63 -9.32 -10.50
C ALA A 24 2.27 -9.45 -9.80
N VAL A 25 2.28 -9.47 -8.47
CA VAL A 25 1.04 -9.40 -7.69
C VAL A 25 0.49 -7.99 -7.92
N ALA A 26 -0.63 -7.89 -8.63
CA ALA A 26 -1.33 -6.63 -8.74
C ALA A 26 -1.73 -6.20 -7.32
N ALA A 27 -1.31 -5.02 -6.89
CA ALA A 27 -1.77 -4.45 -5.63
C ALA A 27 -3.30 -4.37 -5.68
N GLU A 28 -3.99 -4.95 -4.70
CA GLU A 28 -5.41 -4.72 -4.54
C GLU A 28 -5.61 -3.21 -4.35
N ALA A 29 -6.41 -2.60 -5.22
CA ALA A 29 -6.73 -1.18 -5.11
C ALA A 29 -7.45 -0.97 -3.77
N ALA A 30 -6.91 -0.10 -2.92
CA ALA A 30 -7.52 0.24 -1.65
C ALA A 30 -8.94 0.81 -1.89
N ALA A 31 -9.92 0.34 -1.12
CA ALA A 31 -11.32 0.70 -1.33
C ALA A 31 -11.58 2.19 -1.04
N CYS A 32 -12.22 2.89 -1.98
CA CYS A 32 -12.73 4.24 -1.76
C CYS A 32 -14.10 4.24 -1.06
N GLY A 33 -14.46 5.37 -0.45
CA GLY A 33 -15.69 5.51 0.32
C GLY A 33 -15.64 4.89 1.72
N VAL A 34 -14.45 4.58 2.24
CA VAL A 34 -14.27 3.94 3.54
C VAL A 34 -13.86 4.95 4.62
N THR A 35 -14.40 4.75 5.82
CA THR A 35 -14.00 5.46 7.05
C THR A 35 -13.44 4.47 8.05
N ALA A 36 -12.72 4.96 9.06
CA ALA A 36 -12.18 4.10 10.10
C ALA A 36 -12.57 4.57 11.51
N SER A 37 -12.59 3.63 12.45
CA SER A 37 -12.81 3.92 13.87
C SER A 37 -11.54 4.47 14.52
N ASN A 38 -11.69 5.35 15.52
CA ASN A 38 -10.55 5.80 16.33
C ASN A 38 -10.02 4.63 17.18
N ARG A 39 -8.89 4.05 16.77
CA ARG A 39 -8.16 2.99 17.49
C ARG A 39 -6.89 3.53 18.14
N ASP A 40 -6.27 4.52 17.54
CA ASP A 40 -5.14 5.27 18.06
C ASP A 40 -5.63 6.33 19.06
N LYS A 41 -5.19 6.21 20.32
CA LYS A 41 -5.58 7.09 21.44
C LYS A 41 -4.52 8.14 21.76
N SER A 42 -3.61 8.40 20.82
CA SER A 42 -2.64 9.48 20.93
C SER A 42 -3.33 10.84 21.03
N VAL A 43 -2.58 11.82 21.53
CA VAL A 43 -3.08 13.18 21.67
C VAL A 43 -3.04 13.92 20.34
N TYR A 44 -3.94 14.89 20.18
CA TYR A 44 -3.93 15.82 19.05
C TYR A 44 -2.56 16.48 18.88
N GLY A 45 -2.14 16.67 17.63
CA GLY A 45 -0.90 17.37 17.32
C GLY A 45 -0.86 17.95 15.91
N GLN A 46 0.11 18.84 15.66
CA GLN A 46 0.35 19.41 14.33
C GLN A 46 1.36 18.55 13.56
N TYR A 47 0.84 17.57 12.82
CA TYR A 47 1.69 16.57 12.17
C TYR A 47 1.85 16.77 10.66
N PHE A 48 1.08 17.63 10.02
CA PHE A 48 1.24 17.86 8.57
C PHE A 48 2.55 18.57 8.23
N LEU A 49 3.23 18.08 7.20
CA LEU A 49 4.43 18.69 6.63
C LEU A 49 4.12 19.75 5.56
N ARG A 50 2.89 19.77 5.05
CA ARG A 50 2.42 20.61 3.93
C ARG A 50 0.89 20.67 3.92
N ASP A 51 0.33 21.43 2.98
CA ASP A 51 -1.09 21.33 2.67
C ASP A 51 -1.42 19.93 2.12
N VAL A 52 -2.46 19.32 2.67
CA VAL A 52 -2.85 17.94 2.35
C VAL A 52 -4.30 17.85 1.90
N ASN A 53 -4.53 16.85 1.06
CA ASN A 53 -5.86 16.40 0.66
C ASN A 53 -6.29 15.25 1.57
N LEU A 54 -7.51 15.35 2.09
CA LEU A 54 -8.15 14.32 2.90
C LEU A 54 -9.07 13.52 1.98
N ARG A 55 -8.72 12.27 1.74
CA ARG A 55 -9.40 11.40 0.76
C ARG A 55 -10.49 10.56 1.40
N ASN A 56 -11.44 10.09 0.60
CA ASN A 56 -12.48 9.14 1.03
C ASN A 56 -12.02 7.66 1.05
N GLY A 57 -10.73 7.38 0.83
CA GLY A 57 -10.14 6.04 1.00
C GLY A 57 -8.62 6.09 1.04
N PRO A 58 -7.94 5.01 1.47
CA PRO A 58 -6.49 4.93 1.63
C PRO A 58 -5.78 4.68 0.28
N ALA A 59 -6.13 5.45 -0.75
CA ALA A 59 -5.60 5.32 -2.10
C ALA A 59 -5.50 6.67 -2.81
N TRP A 60 -4.63 6.78 -3.83
CA TRP A 60 -4.43 8.03 -4.57
C TRP A 60 -5.55 8.35 -5.55
N GLU A 61 -6.23 7.31 -6.02
CA GLU A 61 -7.40 7.33 -6.90
C GLU A 61 -8.69 7.72 -6.17
N CYS A 62 -8.71 7.66 -4.84
CA CYS A 62 -9.88 8.01 -4.04
C CYS A 62 -10.13 9.52 -3.99
N ASP A 63 -11.40 9.92 -4.05
CA ASP A 63 -11.81 11.32 -4.12
C ASP A 63 -11.33 12.13 -2.92
N ILE A 64 -11.06 13.41 -3.18
CA ILE A 64 -10.70 14.39 -2.15
C ILE A 64 -11.99 14.97 -1.58
N THR A 65 -12.24 14.78 -0.29
CA THR A 65 -13.44 15.29 0.40
C THR A 65 -13.17 16.59 1.14
N ASN A 66 -11.92 16.80 1.55
CA ASN A 66 -11.51 17.91 2.40
C ASN A 66 -10.04 18.26 2.16
N THR A 67 -9.61 19.41 2.69
CA THR A 67 -8.21 19.85 2.75
C THR A 67 -7.84 20.34 4.15
N ALA A 68 -6.56 20.25 4.48
CA ALA A 68 -5.97 20.76 5.72
C ALA A 68 -4.56 21.30 5.47
N THR A 69 -4.08 22.15 6.37
CA THR A 69 -2.81 22.85 6.31
C THR A 69 -1.95 22.53 7.54
N PRO A 70 -0.64 22.85 7.55
CA PRO A 70 0.26 22.58 8.67
C PRO A 70 -0.15 23.15 10.05
N VAL A 71 -1.00 24.19 10.07
CA VAL A 71 -1.47 24.77 11.34
C VAL A 71 -2.60 23.97 11.99
N ASN A 72 -3.23 23.05 11.26
CA ASN A 72 -4.28 22.21 11.80
C ASN A 72 -3.72 21.17 12.79
N GLN A 73 -4.31 21.12 13.98
CA GLN A 73 -4.12 19.97 14.88
C GLN A 73 -4.99 18.80 14.40
N VAL A 74 -4.45 17.58 14.49
CA VAL A 74 -5.13 16.36 14.08
C VAL A 74 -4.96 15.25 15.10
N ASP A 75 -5.96 14.39 15.12
CA ASP A 75 -6.04 13.14 15.89
C ASP A 75 -5.99 11.99 14.90
N TYR A 76 -5.03 11.08 15.09
CA TYR A 76 -4.86 9.90 14.28
C TYR A 76 -5.80 8.80 14.74
N TYR A 77 -6.37 8.05 13.81
CA TYR A 77 -7.34 7.00 14.13
C TYR A 77 -6.76 5.60 13.90
N CYS A 78 -6.16 5.36 12.73
CA CYS A 78 -5.41 4.14 12.40
C CYS A 78 -4.75 4.30 11.02
N THR A 79 -3.91 3.33 10.63
CA THR A 79 -3.26 3.27 9.31
C THR A 79 -3.59 1.97 8.55
N THR A 80 -3.67 2.07 7.22
CA THR A 80 -3.65 0.94 6.27
C THR A 80 -3.11 1.44 4.93
N ASP A 81 -2.52 0.56 4.13
CA ASP A 81 -2.12 0.83 2.74
C ASP A 81 -1.23 2.08 2.54
N GLY A 82 -0.46 2.47 3.56
CA GLY A 82 0.40 3.66 3.53
C GLY A 82 -0.32 4.99 3.76
N PHE A 83 -1.59 4.94 4.21
CA PHE A 83 -2.38 6.10 4.58
C PHE A 83 -2.81 6.02 6.05
N THR A 84 -3.03 7.18 6.66
CA THR A 84 -3.57 7.33 8.01
C THR A 84 -4.94 7.98 7.92
N TYR A 85 -5.94 7.35 8.52
CA TYR A 85 -7.23 7.99 8.76
C TYR A 85 -7.10 8.91 9.96
N LEU A 86 -7.61 10.13 9.84
CA LEU A 86 -7.48 11.15 10.89
C LEU A 86 -8.69 12.07 10.94
N ARG A 87 -8.74 12.83 12.04
CA ARG A 87 -9.71 13.91 12.27
C ARG A 87 -8.98 15.21 12.59
N THR A 88 -9.28 16.30 11.90
CA THR A 88 -8.80 17.63 12.29
C THR A 88 -9.56 18.16 13.51
N ALA A 89 -8.97 19.08 14.27
CA ALA A 89 -9.67 19.77 15.37
C ALA A 89 -10.93 20.52 14.89
N SER A 90 -10.98 20.93 13.60
CA SER A 90 -12.16 21.48 12.94
C SER A 90 -13.15 20.43 12.42
N THR A 91 -13.02 19.18 12.86
CA THR A 91 -13.92 18.05 12.56
C THR A 91 -13.99 17.59 11.10
N LYS A 92 -12.94 17.87 10.30
CA LYS A 92 -12.79 17.27 8.98
C LYS A 92 -12.15 15.89 9.12
N TYR A 93 -12.57 14.95 8.28
CA TYR A 93 -12.08 13.57 8.28
C TYR A 93 -11.53 13.18 6.91
N GLY A 94 -10.62 12.21 6.92
CA GLY A 94 -10.20 11.52 5.70
C GLY A 94 -8.85 10.85 5.84
N TRP A 95 -8.46 10.21 4.75
CA TRP A 95 -7.20 9.50 4.61
C TRP A 95 -6.12 10.44 4.07
N VAL A 96 -4.95 10.41 4.71
CA VAL A 96 -3.77 11.18 4.31
C VAL A 96 -2.58 10.23 4.14
N TYR A 97 -1.81 10.42 3.07
CA TYR A 97 -0.61 9.63 2.83
C TYR A 97 0.41 9.83 3.96
N ASN A 98 0.93 8.73 4.48
CA ASN A 98 1.85 8.73 5.64
C ASN A 98 3.08 9.60 5.42
N GLY A 99 3.60 9.69 4.19
CA GLY A 99 4.74 10.54 3.85
C GLY A 99 4.49 12.05 3.94
N TYR A 100 3.26 12.50 4.18
CA TYR A 100 2.94 13.90 4.44
C TYR A 100 2.83 14.25 5.93
N LEU A 101 3.10 13.26 6.79
CA LEU A 101 3.02 13.34 8.23
C LEU A 101 4.43 13.28 8.83
N LYS A 102 4.73 14.15 9.80
CA LYS A 102 6.07 14.33 10.40
C LYS A 102 6.68 13.04 10.94
N ASP A 103 5.83 12.15 11.44
CA ASP A 103 6.16 10.90 12.11
C ASP A 103 5.78 9.65 11.28
N GLY A 104 5.31 9.84 10.04
CA GLY A 104 4.82 8.74 9.22
C GLY A 104 3.38 8.32 9.53
N GLY A 105 2.63 9.06 10.36
CA GLY A 105 1.23 8.78 10.64
C GLY A 105 1.00 7.83 11.81
N SER A 106 -0.20 7.25 11.86
CA SER A 106 -0.54 6.30 12.93
C SER A 106 0.31 5.04 12.82
N THR A 107 0.68 4.46 13.96
CA THR A 107 1.30 3.13 14.03
C THR A 107 0.29 2.03 14.37
N ILE A 108 -0.98 2.39 14.56
CA ILE A 108 -2.05 1.46 14.93
C ILE A 108 -2.79 1.01 13.68
N PRO A 109 -2.84 -0.30 13.36
CA PRO A 109 -3.52 -0.78 12.16
C PRO A 109 -5.05 -0.66 12.26
N CYS A 110 -5.65 -0.32 11.12
CA CYS A 110 -7.07 -0.58 10.85
C CYS A 110 -7.27 -2.08 10.58
#